data_AF-A0A9E2PNN9-F1
#
_entry.id   AF-A0A9E2PNN9-F1
#
_cell.length_a   1.000
_cell.length_b   1.000
_cell.length_c   1.000
_cell.angle_alpha   90.00
_cell.angle_beta   90.00
_cell.angle_gamma   90.00
#
_symmetry.space_group_name_H-M   'P 1'
#
loop_
_entity.id
_entity.type
_entity.pdbx_description
1 polymer ?
#
loop_
_entity_poly.entity_id
_entity_poly.type
_entity_poly.pdbx_seq_one_letter_code
_entity_poly.pdbx_strand_id
1 'polypeptide(L)'
;MLDPLQGCGFFSPDIFREFFKPYYRQVFDTCHRHGIHTWMHACGCVREFIPDWIDSGLDVLHPIQKHTMDELATYRVVIFIACDGREPWYVAFYLNCRLI
;
A
#
# COMPACT_ATOMS: atom_id res chain seq x y z
N MET A 1 7.54 -17.63 -10.71
CA MET A 1 8.89 -17.07 -10.91
C MET A 1 8.82 -15.61 -10.53
N LEU A 2 9.78 -15.08 -9.77
CA LEU A 2 9.80 -13.65 -9.44
C LEU A 2 10.39 -12.85 -10.61
N ASP A 3 9.91 -11.62 -10.82
CA ASP A 3 10.43 -10.68 -11.81
C ASP A 3 11.85 -10.24 -11.40
N PRO A 4 12.89 -10.55 -12.19
CA PRO A 4 14.27 -10.20 -11.84
C PRO A 4 14.56 -8.70 -11.92
N LEU A 5 13.72 -7.90 -12.58
CA LEU A 5 13.89 -6.45 -12.72
C LEU A 5 13.19 -5.68 -11.60
N GLN A 6 12.23 -6.30 -10.90
CA GLN A 6 11.40 -5.64 -9.89
C GLN A 6 11.39 -6.36 -8.55
N GLY A 7 12.50 -7.02 -8.21
CA GLY A 7 12.65 -7.75 -6.94
C GLY A 7 12.91 -6.88 -5.70
N CYS A 8 13.19 -5.58 -5.87
CA CYS A 8 13.46 -4.64 -4.79
C CYS A 8 12.79 -3.27 -5.02
N GLY A 9 12.78 -2.43 -3.99
CA GLY A 9 12.32 -1.05 -4.07
C GLY A 9 13.21 -0.19 -4.95
N PHE A 10 12.63 0.83 -5.58
CA PHE A 10 13.35 1.76 -6.47
C PHE A 10 14.41 2.59 -5.72
N PHE A 11 14.22 2.80 -4.42
CA PHE A 11 15.16 3.44 -3.50
C PHE A 11 15.25 2.63 -2.21
N SER A 12 16.27 2.86 -1.40
CA SER A 12 16.36 2.21 -0.10
C SER A 12 15.22 2.67 0.84
N PRO A 13 14.81 1.83 1.81
CA PRO A 13 13.89 2.23 2.86
C PRO A 13 14.32 3.50 3.62
N ASP A 14 15.62 3.74 3.76
CA ASP A 14 16.13 4.93 4.46
C ASP A 14 15.91 6.21 3.65
N ILE A 15 16.16 6.15 2.33
CA ILE A 15 15.82 7.26 1.42
C ILE A 15 14.31 7.55 1.45
N PHE A 16 13.47 6.50 1.47
CA PHE A 16 12.03 6.67 1.62
C PHE A 16 11.67 7.42 2.91
N ARG A 17 12.22 6.98 4.05
CA ARG A 17 11.92 7.55 5.37
C ARG A 17 12.38 8.99 5.51
N GLU A 18 13.54 9.32 4.96
CA GLU A 18 14.11 10.67 5.03
C GLU A 18 13.35 11.64 4.12
N PHE A 19 13.11 11.25 2.86
CA PHE A 19 12.67 12.20 1.84
C PHE A 19 11.20 12.09 1.45
N PHE A 20 10.55 10.94 1.61
CA PHE A 20 9.20 10.72 1.07
C PHE A 20 8.16 10.60 2.17
N LYS A 21 8.45 9.82 3.22
CA LYS A 21 7.54 9.56 4.34
C LYS A 21 6.95 10.84 4.96
N PRO A 22 7.74 11.91 5.22
CA PRO A 22 7.18 13.14 5.81
C PRO A 22 6.11 13.80 4.94
N TYR A 23 6.26 13.75 3.61
CA TYR A 23 5.30 14.34 2.68
C TYR A 23 4.07 13.47 2.49
N TYR A 24 4.23 12.14 2.45
CA TYR A 24 3.09 11.22 2.45
C TYR A 24 2.19 11.44 3.67
N ARG A 25 2.79 11.57 4.86
CA ARG A 25 2.05 11.90 6.07
C ARG A 25 1.30 13.23 5.95
N GLN A 26 1.93 14.28 5.44
CA GLN A 26 1.26 15.57 5.25
C GLN A 26 0.04 15.46 4.31
N VAL A 27 0.17 14.69 3.22
CA VAL A 27 -0.93 14.45 2.28
C VAL A 27 -2.05 13.66 2.95
N PHE A 28 -1.75 12.56 3.62
CA PHE A 28 -2.75 11.71 4.25
C PHE A 28 -3.46 12.43 5.40
N ASP A 29 -2.71 13.09 6.29
CA ASP A 29 -3.27 13.92 7.35
C ASP A 29 -4.20 15.00 6.77
N THR A 30 -3.87 15.56 5.60
CA THR A 30 -4.73 16.55 4.92
C THR A 30 -6.01 15.91 4.41
N CYS A 31 -5.94 14.78 3.72
CA CYS A 31 -7.12 14.03 3.30
C CYS A 31 -8.02 13.68 4.50
N HIS A 32 -7.44 13.19 5.59
CA HIS A 32 -8.16 12.82 6.80
C HIS A 32 -8.84 14.01 7.48
N ARG A 33 -8.20 15.19 7.52
CA ARG A 33 -8.83 16.43 8.02
C ARG A 33 -10.09 16.83 7.23
N HIS A 34 -10.21 16.36 5.98
CA HIS A 34 -11.38 16.59 5.14
C HIS A 34 -12.32 15.38 5.08
N GLY A 35 -12.11 14.35 5.89
CA GLY A 35 -12.92 13.11 5.87
C GLY A 35 -12.74 12.29 4.59
N ILE A 36 -11.63 12.47 3.88
CA ILE A 36 -11.33 11.79 2.62
C ILE A 36 -10.42 10.60 2.89
N HIS A 37 -10.77 9.46 2.32
CA HIS A 37 -9.99 8.23 2.39
C HIS A 37 -8.85 8.23 1.36
N THR A 38 -7.67 7.77 1.78
CA THR A 38 -6.47 7.72 0.94
C THR A 38 -6.30 6.36 0.28
N TRP A 39 -6.17 6.34 -1.04
CA TRP A 39 -5.97 5.13 -1.85
C TRP A 39 -4.69 5.31 -2.65
N MET A 40 -3.73 4.42 -2.46
CA MET A 40 -2.45 4.46 -3.15
C MET A 40 -2.25 3.20 -3.97
N HIS A 41 -1.71 3.36 -5.18
CA HIS A 41 -1.18 2.25 -5.95
C HIS A 41 0.34 2.37 -6.04
N ALA A 42 1.04 1.25 -5.89
CA ALA A 42 2.48 1.18 -6.09
C ALA A 42 2.85 -0.12 -6.82
N CYS A 43 3.63 0.02 -7.91
CA CYS A 43 4.18 -1.09 -8.68
C CYS A 43 5.49 -1.61 -8.07
N GLY A 44 5.95 -2.78 -8.54
CA GLY A 44 7.22 -3.37 -8.11
C GLY A 44 7.21 -3.90 -6.68
N CYS A 45 8.40 -4.18 -6.11
CA CYS A 45 8.52 -4.72 -4.76
C CYS A 45 8.44 -3.62 -3.69
N VAL A 46 7.30 -3.57 -2.97
CA VAL A 46 7.02 -2.51 -1.99
C VAL A 46 6.93 -2.99 -0.55
N ARG A 47 7.19 -4.28 -0.30
CA ARG A 47 7.01 -4.93 1.00
C ARG A 47 7.68 -4.18 2.16
N GLU A 48 8.87 -3.63 1.92
CA GLU A 48 9.65 -2.91 2.95
C GLU A 48 9.06 -1.54 3.32
N PHE A 49 8.23 -0.94 2.45
CA PHE A 49 7.63 0.38 2.67
C PHE A 49 6.23 0.30 3.27
N ILE A 50 5.56 -0.86 3.22
CA ILE A 50 4.21 -1.06 3.77
C ILE A 50 4.09 -0.58 5.23
N PRO A 51 5.01 -0.94 6.16
CA PRO A 51 4.95 -0.46 7.53
C PRO A 51 5.04 1.07 7.64
N ASP A 52 5.88 1.69 6.80
CA ASP A 52 6.06 3.14 6.81
C ASP A 52 4.85 3.88 6.23
N TRP A 53 4.14 3.30 5.25
CA TRP A 53 2.87 3.84 4.77
C TRP A 53 1.73 3.69 5.77
N ILE A 54 1.62 2.56 6.47
CA ILE A 54 0.66 2.37 7.57
C ILE A 54 0.89 3.46 8.63
N ASP A 55 2.14 3.66 9.06
CA ASP A 55 2.53 4.67 10.05
C ASP A 55 2.26 6.11 9.56
N SER A 56 2.34 6.35 8.26
CA SER A 56 2.03 7.66 7.67
C SER A 56 0.53 7.95 7.61
N GLY A 57 -0.33 6.95 7.78
CA GLY A 57 -1.80 7.09 7.70
C GLY A 57 -2.41 6.65 6.36
N LEU A 58 -1.73 5.82 5.56
CA LEU A 58 -2.35 5.28 4.36
C LEU A 58 -3.52 4.36 4.76
N ASP A 59 -4.67 4.55 4.10
CA ASP A 59 -5.86 3.77 4.39
C ASP A 59 -5.99 2.54 3.50
N VAL A 60 -5.78 2.68 2.18
CA VAL A 60 -5.81 1.58 1.21
C VAL A 60 -4.59 1.57 0.29
N LEU A 61 -3.98 0.40 0.13
CA LEU A 61 -2.99 0.10 -0.90
C LEU A 61 -3.62 -0.81 -1.97
N HIS A 62 -3.58 -0.40 -3.23
CA HIS A 62 -4.08 -1.11 -4.41
C HIS A 62 -2.96 -1.98 -5.02
N PRO A 63 -3.25 -3.13 -5.65
CA PRO A 63 -2.54 -4.34 -5.37
C PRO A 63 -1.11 -4.35 -5.85
N ILE A 64 -0.38 -5.08 -5.03
CA ILE A 64 0.94 -5.65 -5.19
C ILE A 64 1.04 -6.30 -6.58
N GLN A 65 2.02 -5.86 -7.37
CA GLN A 65 2.26 -6.41 -8.69
C GLN A 65 2.69 -7.88 -8.57
N LYS A 66 1.93 -8.78 -9.21
CA LYS A 66 2.23 -10.22 -9.22
C LYS A 66 3.66 -10.46 -9.67
N HIS A 67 4.29 -11.47 -9.09
CA HIS A 67 5.67 -11.85 -9.36
C HIS A 67 6.75 -10.87 -8.89
N THR A 68 6.43 -9.69 -8.37
CA THR A 68 7.45 -8.76 -7.85
C THR A 68 7.75 -8.97 -6.38
N MET A 69 6.88 -9.69 -5.67
CA MET A 69 6.94 -9.92 -4.23
C MET A 69 6.48 -11.33 -3.87
N ASP A 70 6.88 -11.79 -2.68
CA ASP A 70 6.24 -12.94 -2.05
C ASP A 70 4.82 -12.56 -1.61
N GLU A 71 3.86 -12.95 -2.42
CA GLU A 71 2.45 -12.66 -2.20
C GLU A 71 1.95 -13.29 -0.89
N LEU A 72 2.35 -14.54 -0.61
CA LEU A 72 1.96 -15.30 0.61
C LEU A 72 2.45 -14.62 1.90
N ALA A 73 3.66 -14.09 1.87
CA ALA A 73 4.19 -13.32 2.99
C ALA A 73 3.52 -11.95 3.16
N THR A 74 2.89 -11.42 2.11
CA THR A 74 2.29 -10.07 2.10
C THR A 74 0.77 -10.10 2.34
N TYR A 75 0.09 -11.23 2.11
CA TYR A 75 -1.34 -11.43 2.38
C TYR A 75 -1.77 -11.40 3.86
N ARG A 76 -0.87 -11.18 4.84
CA ARG A 76 -1.23 -11.19 6.28
C ARG A 76 -1.83 -9.87 6.78
N VAL A 77 -1.99 -8.86 5.93
CA VAL A 77 -2.54 -7.52 6.24
C VAL A 77 -3.82 -7.25 5.42
N VAL A 78 -4.75 -8.21 5.35
CA VAL A 78 -5.85 -8.22 4.35
C VAL A 78 -7.23 -8.00 4.95
N ILE A 79 -7.95 -6.99 4.45
CA ILE A 79 -9.41 -6.91 4.48
C ILE A 79 -9.93 -6.75 3.04
N PHE A 80 -10.91 -7.60 2.71
CA PHE A 80 -11.65 -7.62 1.46
C PHE A 80 -12.70 -6.50 1.43
N ILE A 81 -12.77 -5.71 0.35
CA ILE A 81 -14.02 -5.02 -0.02
C ILE A 81 -14.54 -5.62 -1.31
N ALA A 82 -15.68 -6.31 -1.19
CA ALA A 82 -16.48 -6.78 -2.30
C ALA A 82 -17.46 -5.68 -2.74
N CYS A 83 -17.55 -5.44 -4.05
CA CYS A 83 -18.71 -4.88 -4.75
C CYS A 83 -18.52 -5.29 -6.21
N ASP A 84 -19.35 -6.07 -6.91
CA ASP A 84 -20.72 -6.58 -6.75
C ASP A 84 -20.66 -8.07 -7.15
N GLY A 85 -21.07 -8.95 -6.23
CA GLY A 85 -21.53 -10.36 -6.37
C GLY A 85 -21.14 -11.31 -7.51
N ARG A 86 -20.21 -11.00 -8.42
CA ARG A 86 -20.11 -11.69 -9.71
C ARG A 86 -18.71 -11.81 -10.32
N GLU A 87 -17.64 -11.55 -9.56
CA GLU A 87 -16.21 -11.97 -9.78
C GLU A 87 -15.23 -10.86 -9.30
N PRO A 88 -14.16 -11.16 -8.55
CA PRO A 88 -13.23 -10.15 -8.05
C PRO A 88 -12.18 -9.76 -9.11
N TRP A 89 -12.32 -8.56 -9.69
CA TRP A 89 -11.32 -7.96 -10.59
C TRP A 89 -10.32 -7.05 -9.85
N TYR A 90 -10.61 -6.71 -8.59
CA TYR A 90 -9.87 -5.71 -7.80
C TYR A 90 -9.60 -6.24 -6.38
N VAL A 91 -8.32 -6.35 -6.01
CA VAL A 91 -7.89 -6.65 -4.64
C VAL A 91 -7.34 -5.36 -4.03
N ALA A 92 -8.12 -4.71 -3.17
CA ALA A 92 -7.67 -3.54 -2.42
C ALA A 92 -7.27 -3.96 -1.00
N PHE A 93 -6.12 -3.50 -0.50
CA PHE A 93 -5.58 -3.81 0.83
C PHE A 93 -5.87 -2.66 1.78
N TYR A 94 -6.73 -2.85 2.78
CA TYR A 94 -6.92 -1.86 3.85
C TYR A 94 -5.78 -1.94 4.87
N LEU A 95 -5.02 -0.86 4.99
CA LEU A 95 -3.86 -0.72 5.86
C LEU A 95 -4.22 -0.11 7.22
N ASN A 96 -5.25 0.74 7.26
CA ASN A 96 -5.80 1.31 8.48
C ASN A 96 -7.33 1.15 8.49
N CYS A 97 -7.84 0.22 9.29
CA CYS A 97 -9.27 0.13 9.55
C CYS A 97 -9.72 1.19 10.55
N ARG A 98 -9.82 2.43 10.09
CA ARG A 98 -10.68 3.42 10.73
C ARG A 98 -11.87 3.64 9.81
N LEU A 99 -13.01 3.09 10.21
CA LEU A 99 -14.31 3.55 9.69
C LEU A 99 -14.41 5.02 10.09
N ILE A 100 -14.28 5.91 9.11
CA ILE A 100 -14.73 7.30 9.21
C ILE A 100 -16.20 7.36 9.59
#